data_AF-I4GQE5-F1
#
_entry.id   AF-I4GQE5-F1
#
_cell.length_a   1.000
_cell.length_b   1.000
_cell.length_c   1.000
_cell.angle_alpha   90.00
_cell.angle_beta   90.00
_cell.angle_gamma   90.00
#
_symmetry.space_group_name_H-M   'P 1'
#
loop_
_entity.id
_entity.type
_entity.pdbx_description
1 polymer ?
#
loop_
_entity_poly.entity_id
_entity_poly.type
_entity_poly.pdbx_seq_one_letter_code
_entity_poly.pdbx_strand_id
1 'polypeptide(L)'
;MAKPAKKLVIVTEKILLKKVAKIIEEAGATGYTVMETGGKGSRNVRSSGQPHVSETDTNVKFEVLTPDRIMAQNIAKQVADQFFLNFAGMIYICDAEVLYGQSFCGPEGCGI
;
A
#
# COMPACT_ATOMS: atom_id res chain seq x y z
N MET A 1 7.88 -19.24 16.89
CA MET A 1 8.58 -18.20 16.10
C MET A 1 7.52 -17.30 15.51
N ALA A 2 7.75 -15.99 15.51
CA ALA A 2 6.84 -15.01 14.91
C ALA A 2 6.55 -15.34 13.44
N LYS A 3 5.39 -14.91 12.94
CA LYS A 3 4.95 -15.27 11.58
C LYS A 3 5.59 -14.34 10.54
N PRO A 4 6.41 -14.84 9.60
CA PRO A 4 6.97 -13.99 8.54
C PRO A 4 5.89 -13.36 7.67
N ALA A 5 6.14 -12.13 7.21
CA ALA A 5 5.23 -11.39 6.35
C ALA A 5 5.99 -10.50 5.37
N LYS A 6 5.33 -10.09 4.28
CA LYS A 6 5.80 -9.02 3.40
C LYS A 6 4.99 -7.76 3.65
N LYS A 7 5.69 -6.68 3.99
CA LYS A 7 5.11 -5.34 4.14
C LYS A 7 5.17 -4.64 2.78
N LEU A 8 4.03 -4.61 2.10
CA LEU A 8 3.84 -3.81 0.90
C LEU A 8 3.51 -2.37 1.32
N VAL A 9 4.20 -1.40 0.73
CA VAL A 9 3.90 0.02 0.91
C VAL A 9 3.55 0.64 -0.44
N ILE A 10 2.45 1.38 -0.47
CA ILE A 10 1.96 2.10 -1.65
C ILE A 10 1.78 3.57 -1.26
N VAL A 11 2.56 4.46 -1.86
CA VAL A 11 2.38 5.91 -1.72
C VAL A 11 1.81 6.44 -3.03
N THR A 12 0.66 7.09 -2.99
CA THR A 12 -0.03 7.57 -4.19
C THR A 12 -0.96 8.76 -3.89
N GLU A 13 -1.51 9.41 -4.91
CA GLU A 13 -2.46 10.53 -4.75
C GLU A 13 -3.73 10.14 -3.96
N LYS A 14 -4.20 11.01 -3.05
CA LYS A 14 -5.37 10.75 -2.16
C LYS A 14 -6.65 10.41 -2.91
N ILE A 15 -6.84 10.93 -4.13
CA ILE A 15 -8.00 10.62 -4.99
C ILE A 15 -8.13 9.11 -5.28
N LEU A 16 -7.03 8.35 -5.18
CA LEU A 16 -7.02 6.92 -5.41
C LEU A 16 -7.33 6.08 -4.16
N LEU A 17 -7.53 6.70 -2.99
CA LEU A 17 -7.72 5.99 -1.71
C LEU A 17 -8.73 4.85 -1.83
N LYS A 18 -9.96 5.13 -2.26
CA LYS A 18 -11.02 4.12 -2.34
C LYS A 18 -10.72 3.03 -3.38
N LYS A 19 -10.05 3.38 -4.48
CA LYS A 19 -9.72 2.45 -5.56
C LYS A 19 -8.60 1.48 -5.16
N VAL A 20 -7.57 1.99 -4.50
CA VAL A 20 -6.45 1.17 -3.99
C VAL A 20 -6.92 0.28 -2.84
N ALA A 21 -7.72 0.81 -1.90
CA ALA A 21 -8.34 0.01 -0.83
C ALA A 21 -9.12 -1.18 -1.40
N LYS A 22 -9.94 -0.94 -2.42
CA LYS A 22 -10.71 -1.99 -3.10
C LYS A 22 -9.81 -3.09 -3.70
N ILE A 23 -8.72 -2.73 -4.39
CA ILE A 23 -7.77 -3.71 -4.94
C ILE A 23 -7.12 -4.55 -3.83
N ILE A 24 -6.77 -3.93 -2.70
CA ILE A 24 -6.18 -4.63 -1.55
C ILE A 24 -7.18 -5.64 -0.97
N GLU A 25 -8.44 -5.23 -0.81
CA GLU A 25 -9.53 -6.08 -0.29
C GLU A 25 -9.86 -7.23 -1.25
N GLU A 26 -9.98 -6.95 -2.55
CA GLU A 26 -10.25 -7.96 -3.59
C GLU A 26 -9.10 -8.96 -3.77
N ALA A 27 -7.87 -8.58 -3.44
CA ALA A 27 -6.73 -9.48 -3.42
C ALA A 27 -6.70 -10.44 -2.21
N GLY A 28 -7.65 -10.28 -1.26
CA GLY A 28 -7.76 -11.14 -0.08
C GLY A 28 -6.77 -10.79 1.05
N ALA A 29 -6.19 -9.59 1.05
CA ALA A 29 -5.40 -9.14 2.18
C ALA A 29 -6.27 -9.02 3.43
N THR A 30 -5.75 -9.45 4.59
CA THR A 30 -6.53 -9.51 5.83
C THR A 30 -6.77 -8.14 6.47
N GLY A 31 -6.14 -7.09 5.93
CA GLY A 31 -6.27 -5.71 6.36
C GLY A 31 -5.16 -4.82 5.79
N TYR A 32 -5.29 -3.52 6.01
CA TYR A 32 -4.28 -2.51 5.68
C TYR A 32 -4.35 -1.35 6.66
N THR A 33 -3.28 -0.58 6.73
CA THR A 33 -3.26 0.74 7.38
C THR A 33 -3.08 1.80 6.33
N VAL A 34 -3.83 2.90 6.42
CA VAL A 34 -3.70 4.05 5.53
C VAL A 34 -3.51 5.32 6.35
N MET A 35 -2.62 6.20 5.89
CA MET A 35 -2.33 7.48 6.51
C MET A 35 -2.15 8.57 5.46
N GLU A 36 -2.50 9.81 5.81
CA GLU A 36 -2.22 10.98 4.97
C GLU A 36 -0.74 11.34 5.07
N THR A 37 -0.16 11.75 3.94
CA THR A 37 1.26 12.11 3.83
C THR A 37 1.45 13.27 2.87
N GLY A 38 2.55 14.02 3.05
CA GLY A 38 3.09 14.91 2.03
C GLY A 38 4.14 14.18 1.17
N GLY A 39 4.53 14.75 0.03
CA GLY A 39 5.62 14.19 -0.75
C GLY A 39 5.94 14.93 -2.03
N LYS A 40 7.18 14.80 -2.49
CA LYS A 40 7.68 15.31 -3.77
C LYS A 40 8.21 14.12 -4.58
N GLY A 41 7.95 14.11 -5.89
CA GLY A 41 8.44 13.09 -6.81
C GLY A 41 9.05 13.71 -8.07
N SER A 42 9.85 12.93 -8.80
CA SER A 42 10.55 13.37 -10.02
C SER A 42 9.76 13.17 -11.31
N ARG A 43 8.67 12.38 -11.28
CA ARG A 43 7.92 12.01 -12.48
C ARG A 43 7.07 13.15 -13.06
N ASN A 44 6.78 14.23 -12.31
CA ASN A 44 5.95 15.36 -12.73
C ASN A 44 4.56 14.97 -13.33
N VAL A 45 4.05 13.78 -12.99
CA VAL A 45 2.77 13.24 -13.49
C VAL A 45 1.62 13.38 -12.48
N ARG A 46 1.67 14.39 -11.60
CA ARG A 46 0.54 14.64 -10.70
C ARG A 46 -0.69 15.02 -11.52
N SER A 47 -1.82 14.40 -11.20
CA SER A 47 -3.09 14.69 -11.90
C SER A 47 -3.54 16.15 -11.75
N SER A 48 -3.10 16.84 -10.69
CA SER A 48 -3.35 18.26 -10.43
C SER A 48 -2.52 19.22 -11.32
N GLY A 49 -1.51 18.74 -12.05
CA GLY A 49 -0.71 19.54 -12.97
C GLY A 49 0.20 20.59 -12.32
N GLN A 50 0.32 20.63 -10.99
CA GLN A 50 1.11 21.64 -10.28
C GLN A 50 2.50 21.10 -9.83
N PRO A 51 3.59 21.89 -9.98
CA PRO A 51 4.96 21.46 -9.62
C PRO A 51 5.30 21.59 -8.13
N HIS A 52 4.37 22.01 -7.27
CA HIS A 52 4.70 22.45 -5.91
C HIS A 52 3.98 21.67 -4.82
N VAL A 53 4.68 21.54 -3.69
CA VAL A 53 4.13 21.16 -2.39
C VAL A 53 3.22 22.29 -1.92
N SER A 54 2.03 22.41 -2.50
CA SER A 54 0.94 23.15 -1.89
C SER A 54 0.30 22.26 -0.83
N GLU A 55 -0.15 22.85 0.29
CA GLU A 55 -0.80 22.13 1.39
C GLU A 55 -2.05 21.33 0.97
N THR A 56 -2.58 21.60 -0.23
CA THR A 56 -3.76 20.94 -0.80
C THR A 56 -3.46 19.61 -1.50
N ASP A 57 -2.18 19.33 -1.78
CA ASP A 57 -1.75 18.28 -2.70
C ASP A 57 -1.43 16.96 -1.96
N THR A 58 -2.50 16.38 -1.40
CA THR A 58 -2.44 15.28 -0.41
C THR A 58 -2.15 13.90 -1.03
N ASN A 59 -1.18 13.21 -0.45
CA ASN A 59 -0.91 11.80 -0.74
C ASN A 59 -1.50 10.90 0.35
N VAL A 60 -1.69 9.64 0.00
CA VAL A 60 -1.97 8.56 0.96
C VAL A 60 -0.88 7.51 0.89
N LYS A 61 -0.53 6.97 2.05
CA LYS A 61 0.38 5.84 2.19
C LYS A 61 -0.38 4.66 2.75
N PHE A 62 -0.47 3.58 1.98
CA PHE A 62 -0.94 2.29 2.44
C PHE A 62 0.23 1.45 2.92
N GLU A 63 0.03 0.74 4.03
CA GLU A 63 0.87 -0.35 4.48
C GLU A 63 0.02 -1.62 4.58
N VAL A 64 0.40 -2.66 3.85
CA VAL A 64 -0.32 -3.93 3.76
C VAL A 64 0.63 -5.06 4.15
N LEU A 65 0.28 -5.83 5.18
CA LEU A 65 0.99 -7.05 5.52
C LEU A 65 0.35 -8.22 4.77
N THR A 66 1.17 -8.97 4.04
CA THR A 66 0.75 -10.11 3.24
C THR A 66 1.51 -11.36 3.68
N PRO A 67 0.89 -12.56 3.61
CA PRO A 67 1.52 -13.80 4.06
C PRO A 67 2.71 -14.20 3.18
N ASP A 68 2.71 -13.77 1.93
CA ASP A 68 3.75 -14.09 0.96
C ASP A 68 4.00 -12.93 -0.01
N ARG A 69 5.09 -13.07 -0.79
CA ARG A 69 5.49 -12.08 -1.79
C ARG A 69 4.56 -12.04 -3.00
N ILE A 70 3.88 -13.16 -3.31
CA ILE A 70 3.03 -13.29 -4.49
C ILE A 70 1.82 -12.37 -4.36
N MET A 71 1.13 -12.41 -3.21
CA MET A 71 0.01 -11.51 -2.92
C MET A 71 0.45 -10.04 -2.97
N ALA A 72 1.58 -9.70 -2.33
CA ALA A 72 2.11 -8.32 -2.37
C ALA A 72 2.37 -7.85 -3.80
N GLN A 73 2.96 -8.69 -4.64
CA GLN A 73 3.23 -8.37 -6.04
C GLN A 73 1.97 -8.28 -6.89
N ASN A 74 0.96 -9.11 -6.62
CA ASN A 74 -0.34 -9.05 -7.31
C ASN A 74 -1.06 -7.72 -7.02
N ILE A 75 -1.09 -7.28 -5.76
CA ILE A 75 -1.65 -5.97 -5.39
C ILE A 75 -0.85 -4.85 -6.07
N ALA A 76 0.49 -4.91 -5.97
CA ALA A 76 1.37 -3.90 -6.56
C ALA A 76 1.17 -3.75 -8.07
N LYS A 77 1.09 -4.88 -8.80
CA LYS A 77 0.88 -4.91 -10.25
C LYS A 77 -0.47 -4.31 -10.63
N GLN A 78 -1.56 -4.70 -9.97
CA GLN A 78 -2.89 -4.16 -10.26
C GLN A 78 -2.98 -2.66 -10.04
N VAL A 79 -2.40 -2.14 -8.95
CA VAL A 79 -2.36 -0.70 -8.66
C VAL A 79 -1.51 0.04 -9.71
N ALA A 80 -0.33 -0.48 -10.04
CA ALA A 80 0.57 0.16 -10.99
C ALA A 80 -0.04 0.19 -12.40
N ASP A 81 -0.53 -0.94 -12.90
CA ASP A 81 -1.09 -1.07 -14.26
C ASP A 81 -2.32 -0.16 -14.45
N GLN A 82 -3.16 -0.02 -13.41
CA GLN A 82 -4.38 0.79 -13.52
C GLN A 82 -4.13 2.30 -13.34
N PHE A 83 -3.14 2.70 -12.54
CA PHE A 83 -3.05 4.10 -12.10
C PHE A 83 -1.72 4.78 -12.38
N PHE A 84 -0.58 4.07 -12.43
CA PHE A 84 0.73 4.75 -12.41
C PHE A 84 1.11 5.42 -13.74
N LEU A 85 0.36 5.16 -14.81
CA LEU A 85 0.45 5.94 -16.04
C LEU A 85 -0.06 7.38 -15.87
N ASN A 86 -1.13 7.56 -15.08
CA ASN A 86 -1.88 8.82 -14.98
C ASN A 86 -1.79 9.51 -13.62
N PHE A 87 -1.27 8.81 -12.61
CA PHE A 87 -1.18 9.31 -11.25
C PHE A 87 0.23 9.10 -10.69
N ALA A 88 0.67 10.06 -9.87
CA ALA A 88 1.91 9.97 -9.15
C ALA A 88 1.82 8.91 -8.04
N GLY A 89 2.85 8.07 -7.96
CA GLY A 89 2.94 7.04 -6.94
C GLY A 89 4.23 6.24 -7.00
N MET A 90 4.51 5.52 -5.91
CA MET A 90 5.63 4.62 -5.69
C MET A 90 5.16 3.41 -4.86
N ILE A 91 5.67 2.23 -5.19
CA ILE A 91 5.38 0.98 -4.47
C ILE A 91 6.70 0.31 -4.10
N TYR A 92 6.83 -0.16 -2.86
CA TYR A 92 8.00 -0.91 -2.41
C TYR A 92 7.60 -1.99 -1.39
N ILE A 93 8.50 -2.95 -1.17
CA ILE A 93 8.30 -4.08 -0.24
C ILE A 93 9.42 -4.11 0.78
N CYS A 94 9.07 -4.39 2.04
CA CYS A 94 9.99 -4.71 3.12
C CYS A 94 9.64 -6.08 3.72
N ASP A 95 10.62 -6.69 4.40
CA ASP A 95 10.38 -7.87 5.24
C ASP A 95 9.87 -7.45 6.62
N ALA A 96 9.00 -8.28 7.20
CA ALA A 96 8.46 -8.09 8.54
C ALA A 96 8.13 -9.44 9.19
N GLU A 97 7.95 -9.42 10.51
CA GLU A 97 7.39 -10.53 11.27
C GLU A 97 6.19 -10.02 12.06
N VAL A 98 5.09 -10.78 12.04
CA VAL A 98 3.88 -10.48 12.79
C VAL A 98 3.93 -11.20 14.12
N LEU A 99 3.85 -10.43 15.20
CA LEU A 99 3.82 -10.93 16.57
C LEU A 99 2.39 -11.24 17.02
N TYR A 100 1.43 -10.36 16.73
CA TYR A 100 0.03 -10.51 17.11
C TYR A 100 -0.89 -10.02 15.98
N GLY A 101 -1.91 -10.83 15.67
CA GLY A 101 -2.94 -10.46 14.69
C GLY A 101 -3.82 -11.65 14.32
N GLN A 102 -5.01 -11.75 14.92
CA GLN A 102 -5.93 -12.90 14.73
C GLN A 102 -6.27 -13.13 13.25
N SER A 103 -6.66 -12.09 12.52
CA SER A 103 -7.02 -12.23 11.09
C SER A 103 -5.84 -12.64 10.21
N PHE A 104 -4.60 -12.29 10.57
CA PHE A 104 -3.40 -12.60 9.78
C PHE A 104 -2.80 -13.97 10.16
N CYS A 105 -2.76 -14.27 11.45
CA CYS A 105 -2.12 -15.47 11.98
C CYS A 105 -3.08 -16.66 12.10
N GLY A 106 -4.39 -16.41 12.16
CA GLY A 106 -5.41 -17.41 12.44
C GLY A 106 -5.63 -17.61 13.94
N PRO A 107 -6.56 -18.51 14.31
CA PRO A 107 -6.97 -18.73 15.71
C PRO A 107 -5.84 -19.26 16.60
N GLU A 108 -4.84 -19.92 16.01
CA GLU A 108 -3.68 -20.46 16.72
C GLU A 108 -2.61 -19.39 17.06
N GLY A 109 -2.79 -18.15 16.60
CA GLY A 109 -1.84 -17.06 16.84
C GLY A 109 -0.57 -17.16 15.98
N CYS A 110 0.38 -16.26 16.23
CA CYS A 110 1.59 -16.11 15.39
C CYS A 110 2.78 -16.92 15.91
N GLY A 111 2.55 -17.99 16.67
CA GLY A 111 3.60 -18.87 17.19
C GLY A 111 4.49 -18.24 18.27
N ILE A 112 3.98 -17.23 19.00
CA ILE A 112 4.56 -16.66 20.22
C ILE A 112 3.55 -16.69 21.36
#